data_AF-A0AA96LDI0-F1
#
_entry.id   AF-A0AA96LDI0-F1
#
_cell.length_a   1.000
_cell.length_b   1.000
_cell.length_c   1.000
_cell.angle_alpha   90.00
_cell.angle_beta   90.00
_cell.angle_gamma   90.00
#
_symmetry.space_group_name_H-M   'P 1'
#
loop_
_entity.id
_entity.type
_entity.pdbx_description
1 polymer ?
#
loop_
_entity_poly.entity_id
_entity_poly.type
_entity_poly.pdbx_seq_one_letter_code
_entity_poly.pdbx_strand_id
1 'polypeptide(L)' 'MEPMVSMEQINRRIEELRSLEDQYKKTNNVSGRLNAKTRREELQRLKNSVLEKQAT' A
#
# COMPACT_ATOMS: atom_id res chain seq x y z
N MET A 1 -15.19 -15.67 11.34
CA MET A 1 -15.30 -14.47 10.49
C MET A 1 -13.91 -14.20 9.95
N GLU A 2 -13.69 -14.45 8.66
CA GLU A 2 -12.45 -13.99 8.04
C GLU A 2 -12.44 -12.46 8.05
N PRO A 3 -11.28 -11.80 8.28
CA PRO A 3 -11.22 -10.36 8.22
C PRO A 3 -11.44 -9.93 6.77
N MET A 4 -12.65 -9.46 6.45
CA MET A 4 -12.86 -8.65 5.26
C MET A 4 -12.03 -7.38 5.44
N VAL A 5 -10.86 -7.33 4.81
CA VAL A 5 -10.06 -6.11 4.73
C VAL A 5 -10.93 -5.07 4.04
N SER A 6 -11.28 -3.99 4.75
CA SER A 6 -12.11 -2.94 4.16
C SER A 6 -11.28 -2.13 3.16
N MET A 7 -11.94 -1.64 2.11
CA MET A 7 -11.30 -0.79 1.10
C MET A 7 -10.63 0.45 1.72
N GLU A 8 -11.21 0.94 2.82
CA GLU A 8 -10.66 2.04 3.62
C GLU A 8 -9.35 1.66 4.33
N GLN A 9 -9.23 0.44 4.88
CA GLN A 9 -7.99 -0.07 5.46
C GLN A 9 -6.88 -0.16 4.41
N ILE A 10 -7.20 -0.60 3.19
CA ILE A 10 -6.26 -0.65 2.06
C ILE A 10 -5.76 0.76 1.72
N ASN A 11 -6.67 1.73 1.59
CA ASN A 11 -6.32 3.12 1.29
C ASN A 11 -5.44 3.72 2.39
N ARG A 12 -5.81 3.54 3.65
CA ARG A 12 -5.02 4.00 4.79
C ARG A 12 -3.62 3.41 4.78
N ARG A 13 -3.49 2.11 4.50
CA ARG A 13 -2.20 1.44 4.45
C ARG A 13 -1.32 1.93 3.29
N ILE A 14 -1.90 2.25 2.14
CA ILE A 14 -1.19 2.87 1.01
C ILE A 14 -0.61 4.22 1.42
N GLU A 15 -1.38 5.07 2.11
CA GLU A 15 -0.92 6.38 2.58
C GLU A 15 0.17 6.27 3.66
N GLU A 16 0.05 5.30 4.57
CA GLU A 16 1.11 4.99 5.54
C GLU A 16 2.41 4.59 4.84
N LEU A 17 2.33 3.75 3.80
CA LEU A 17 3.52 3.33 3.05
C LEU A 17 4.15 4.50 2.28
N ARG A 18 3.35 5.41 1.69
CA ARG A 18 3.85 6.66 1.09
C ARG A 18 4.60 7.52 2.11
N SER A 19 4.01 7.68 3.30
CA SER A 19 4.63 8.44 4.38
C SER A 19 5.96 7.83 4.83
N LEU A 20 6.05 6.49 4.88
CA LEU A 20 7.30 5.78 5.17
C LEU A 20 8.33 5.95 4.06
N GLU A 21 7.95 5.90 2.79
CA GLU A 21 8.86 6.18 1.66
C GLU A 21 9.51 7.57 1.81
N ASP A 22 8.73 8.58 2.19
CA ASP A 22 9.24 9.95 2.41
C ASP A 22 10.16 10.03 3.63
N GLN A 23 9.84 9.36 4.73
CA GLN A 23 10.71 9.28 5.90
C GLN A 23 12.04 8.59 5.58
N TYR A 24 12.00 7.48 4.85
CA TYR A 24 13.20 6.77 4.41
C TYR A 24 14.02 7.57 3.41
N LYS A 25 13.37 8.36 2.55
CA LYS A 25 14.06 9.31 1.66
C LYS A 25 14.82 10.37 2.47
N LYS A 26 14.20 10.96 3.50
CA LYS A 26 14.82 11.97 4.37
C LYS A 26 16.01 11.42 5.16
N THR A 27 15.97 10.14 5.53
CA THR A 27 17.01 9.47 6.32
C THR A 27 18.05 8.75 5.45
N ASN A 28 18.02 8.92 4.12
CA ASN A 28 18.86 8.19 3.16
C ASN A 28 18.81 6.65 3.30
N ASN A 29 17.71 6.11 3.85
CA ASN A 29 17.50 4.67 3.96
C ASN A 29 16.92 4.12 2.64
N VAL A 30 17.80 3.84 1.68
CA VAL A 30 17.43 3.35 0.34
C VAL A 30 16.66 2.02 0.40
N SER A 31 17.12 1.08 1.21
CA SER A 31 16.49 -0.25 1.34
C SER A 31 15.10 -0.16 1.95
N GLY A 32 14.94 0.64 3.01
CA GLY A 32 13.63 0.90 3.62
C GLY A 32 12.65 1.53 2.63
N ARG A 33 13.12 2.53 1.87
CA ARG A 33 12.32 3.18 0.83
C ARG A 33 11.87 2.20 -0.25
N LEU A 34 12.79 1.35 -0.74
CA LEU A 34 12.47 0.36 -1.78
C LEU A 34 11.44 -0.65 -1.27
N ASN A 35 11.62 -1.16 -0.04
CA ASN A 35 10.69 -2.12 0.57
C ASN A 35 9.29 -1.51 0.78
N ALA A 36 9.20 -0.27 1.27
CA ALA A 36 7.93 0.43 1.44
C ALA A 36 7.23 0.64 0.08
N LYS A 37 7.99 1.06 -0.94
CA LYS A 37 7.49 1.23 -2.31
C LYS A 37 6.93 -0.06 -2.90
N THR A 38 7.68 -1.16 -2.83
CA THR A 38 7.22 -2.46 -3.36
C THR A 38 5.91 -2.89 -2.71
N ARG A 39 5.82 -2.81 -1.38
CA ARG A 39 4.58 -3.14 -0.64
C ARG A 39 3.42 -2.24 -1.03
N ARG A 40 3.67 -0.94 -1.26
CA ARG A 40 2.63 0.00 -1.69
C ARG A 40 2.09 -0.37 -3.06
N GLU A 41 2.97 -0.70 -4.01
CA GLU A 41 2.59 -1.07 -5.36
C GLU A 41 1.85 -2.42 -5.42
N GLU A 42 2.24 -3.39 -4.60
CA GLU A 42 1.48 -4.63 -4.41
C GLU A 42 0.07 -4.38 -3.86
N LEU A 43 -0.06 -3.55 -2.82
CA LEU A 43 -1.37 -3.24 -2.24
C LEU A 43 -2.26 -2.47 -3.22
N GLN A 44 -1.68 -1.56 -4.00
CA GLN A 44 -2.38 -0.83 -5.06
C GLN A 44 -2.88 -1.77 -6.16
N ARG A 45 -2.08 -2.78 -6.55
CA ARG A 45 -2.51 -3.81 -7.51
C ARG A 45 -3.66 -4.65 -6.96
N LEU A 46 -3.57 -5.07 -5.69
CA LEU A 46 -4.65 -5.81 -5.03
C LEU A 46 -5.94 -4.98 -4.99
N LYS A 47 -5.82 -3.70 -4.60
CA LYS A 47 -6.92 -2.73 -4.58
C LYS A 47 -7.63 -2.67 -5.94
N ASN A 48 -6.87 -2.52 -7.01
CA ASN A 48 -7.42 -2.41 -8.36
C ASN A 48 -8.11 -3.72 -8.78
N SER A 49 -7.52 -4.88 -8.49
CA SER A 49 -8.12 -6.18 -8.80
C SER A 49 -9.45 -6.42 -8.07
N VAL A 50 -9.57 -5.97 -6.82
CA VAL A 50 -10.83 -6.04 -6.07
C VAL A 50 -11.90 -5.14 -6.69
N LEU A 51 -11.54 -3.91 -7.06
CA LEU A 51 -12.46 -2.97 -7.70
C LEU A 51 -12.95 -3.47 -9.07
N GLU A 52 -12.05 -4.03 -9.89
CA GLU A 52 -12.40 -4.63 -11.18
C GLU A 52 -13.43 -5.76 -11.02
N LYS A 53 -13.23 -6.63 -10.02
CA LYS A 53 -14.16 -7.72 -9.70
C LYS A 53 -15.52 -7.25 -9.17
N GLN A 54 -15.59 -6.08 -8.54
CA GLN A 54 -16.86 -5.49 -8.08
C GLN A 54 -17.63 -4.77 -9.19
N ALA A 55 -16.93 -4.34 -10.24
CA ALA A 55 -17.52 -3.67 -11.39
C ALA A 55 -18.04 -4.64 -12.47
N THR A 56 -17.73 -5.93 -12.35
CA THR A 56 -18.19 -7.02 -13.23
C THR A 56 -19.34 -7.77 -12.58
#